data_AF-A0AA44APN3-F1
#
_entry.id   AF-A0AA44APN3-F1
#
_cell.length_a   1.000
_cell.length_b   1.000
_cell.length_c   1.000
_cell.angle_alpha   90.00
_cell.angle_beta   90.00
_cell.angle_gamma   90.00
#
_symmetry.space_group_name_H-M   'P 1'
#
loop_
_entity.id
_entity.type
_entity.pdbx_description
1 polymer ?
#
loop_
_entity_poly.entity_id
_entity_poly.type
_entity_poly.pdbx_seq_one_letter_code
_entity_poly.pdbx_strand_id
1 'polypeptide(L)'
;SVHYQIIHHCKVRHIRTGYKLFPSEWISASGEINVSAGSGEGRKSYLAALKNQIDKDLFRIKKCINRLNQEDSPFTVDRIIELYTVPEGNCTFLLYGKELLVELRQIGKVRTA
;
A
#
# COMPACT_ATOMS: atom_id res chain seq x y z
N SER A 1 -5.10 -14.65 -6.48
CA SER A 1 -4.00 -13.71 -6.20
C SER A 1 -4.42 -12.78 -5.08
N VAL A 2 -3.50 -12.45 -4.17
CA VAL A 2 -3.79 -11.50 -3.07
C VAL A 2 -3.70 -10.08 -3.60
N HIS A 3 -4.54 -9.19 -3.07
CA HIS A 3 -4.48 -7.76 -3.30
C HIS A 3 -4.91 -7.02 -2.03
N TYR A 4 -4.39 -5.82 -1.83
CA TYR A 4 -4.86 -4.93 -0.76
C TYR A 4 -5.95 -4.01 -1.31
N GLN A 5 -7.05 -3.88 -0.57
CA GLN A 5 -8.11 -2.93 -0.86
C GLN A 5 -8.03 -1.77 0.12
N ILE A 6 -7.90 -0.55 -0.41
CA ILE A 6 -7.92 0.69 0.39
C ILE A 6 -9.22 1.42 0.07
N ILE A 7 -9.98 1.74 1.12
CA ILE A 7 -11.24 2.47 1.04
C ILE A 7 -11.07 3.77 1.85
N HIS A 8 -11.18 4.92 1.19
CA HIS A 8 -11.10 6.23 1.85
C HIS A 8 -12.07 7.20 1.17
N HIS A 9 -12.94 7.86 1.95
CA HIS A 9 -14.01 8.75 1.44
C HIS A 9 -14.74 8.18 0.21
N CYS A 10 -15.23 6.94 0.34
CA CYS A 10 -15.94 6.19 -0.71
C CYS A 10 -15.13 5.92 -1.99
N LYS A 11 -13.84 6.24 -2.04
CA LYS A 11 -12.94 5.86 -3.13
C LYS A 11 -12.24 4.55 -2.79
N VAL A 12 -12.31 3.60 -3.72
CA VAL A 12 -11.70 2.28 -3.61
C VAL A 12 -10.51 2.17 -4.56
N ARG A 13 -9.36 1.73 -4.07
CA ARG A 13 -8.21 1.33 -4.89
C ARG A 13 -7.71 -0.05 -4.48
N HIS A 14 -7.19 -0.78 -5.45
CA HIS A 14 -6.56 -2.08 -5.24
C HIS A 14 -5.06 -2.02 -5.51
N ILE A 15 -4.25 -2.49 -4.57
CA ILE A 15 -2.80 -2.69 -4.74
C ILE A 15 -2.58 -4.17 -5.08
N ARG A 16 -2.05 -4.43 -6.28
CA ARG A 16 -1.69 -5.77 -6.72
C ARG A 16 -0.32 -6.14 -6.14
N THR A 17 -0.24 -7.23 -5.39
CA THR A 17 1.01 -7.64 -4.71
C THR A 17 1.80 -8.70 -5.47
N GLY A 18 1.19 -9.36 -6.46
CA GLY A 18 1.80 -10.49 -7.17
C GLY A 18 1.94 -11.77 -6.33
N TYR A 19 1.46 -11.78 -5.08
CA TYR A 19 1.54 -12.93 -4.20
C TYR A 19 0.70 -14.10 -4.71
N LYS A 20 1.34 -15.28 -4.75
CA LYS A 20 0.75 -16.51 -5.26
C LYS A 20 0.32 -17.39 -4.09
N LEU A 21 -0.99 -17.55 -3.94
CA LEU A 21 -1.62 -18.44 -2.97
C LEU A 21 -2.57 -19.39 -3.69
N PHE A 22 -2.60 -20.64 -3.24
CA PHE A 22 -3.63 -21.60 -3.59
C PHE A 22 -4.86 -21.38 -2.69
N PRO A 23 -6.08 -21.71 -3.18
CA PRO A 23 -7.30 -21.58 -2.38
C PRO A 23 -7.24 -22.34 -1.04
N SER A 24 -6.56 -23.49 -1.00
CA SER A 24 -6.38 -24.30 0.23
C SER A 24 -5.49 -23.64 1.28
N GLU A 25 -4.65 -22.67 0.89
CA GLU A 25 -3.70 -21.97 1.74
C GLU A 25 -4.26 -20.66 2.28
N TRP A 26 -5.51 -20.34 1.97
CA TRP A 26 -6.21 -19.14 2.42
C TRP A 26 -7.36 -19.50 3.33
N ILE A 27 -7.37 -18.92 4.53
CA ILE A 27 -8.46 -19.10 5.49
C ILE A 27 -9.44 -17.95 5.28
N SER A 28 -10.51 -18.17 4.52
CA SER A 28 -11.52 -17.13 4.23
C SER A 28 -12.18 -16.56 5.48
N ALA A 29 -12.29 -17.34 6.56
CA ALA A 29 -12.92 -16.90 7.80
C ALA A 29 -12.07 -15.90 8.60
N SER A 30 -10.74 -16.06 8.61
CA SER A 30 -9.84 -15.17 9.35
C SER A 30 -9.09 -14.19 8.45
N GLY A 31 -9.12 -14.37 7.12
CA GLY A 31 -8.32 -13.58 6.19
C GLY A 31 -6.82 -13.83 6.34
N GLU A 32 -6.44 -15.02 6.83
CA GLU A 32 -5.04 -15.38 7.08
C GLU A 32 -4.53 -16.47 6.14
N ILE A 33 -3.21 -16.54 6.01
CA ILE A 33 -2.53 -17.61 5.29
C ILE A 33 -2.45 -18.85 6.20
N ASN A 34 -3.00 -19.97 5.71
CA ASN A 34 -2.83 -21.29 6.31
C ASN A 34 -1.49 -21.90 5.90
N VAL A 35 -0.45 -21.67 6.69
CA VAL A 35 0.88 -22.25 6.44
C VAL A 35 0.85 -23.78 6.45
N SER A 36 0.01 -24.40 7.29
CA SER A 36 -0.05 -25.87 7.43
C SER A 36 -0.56 -26.59 6.18
N ALA A 37 -1.33 -25.89 5.33
CA ALA A 37 -1.85 -26.41 4.06
C ALA A 37 -0.80 -26.47 2.94
N GLY A 38 0.42 -25.97 3.17
CA GLY A 38 1.51 -26.00 2.19
C GLY A 38 1.98 -27.42 1.87
N SER A 39 2.06 -27.73 0.58
CA SER A 39 2.55 -29.03 0.06
C SER A 39 4.08 -29.12 0.17
N GLY A 40 4.57 -29.50 1.35
CA GLY A 40 5.99 -29.69 1.66
C GLY A 40 6.68 -28.48 2.30
N GLU A 41 7.89 -28.70 2.81
CA GLU A 41 8.61 -27.73 3.65
C GLU A 41 8.96 -26.42 2.92
N GLY A 42 9.33 -26.51 1.63
CA GLY A 42 9.61 -25.34 0.81
C GLY A 42 8.39 -24.42 0.63
N ARG A 43 7.20 -25.01 0.44
CA ARG A 43 5.96 -24.23 0.31
C ARG A 43 5.56 -23.63 1.66
N LYS A 44 5.66 -24.39 2.75
CA LYS A 44 5.41 -23.90 4.11
C LYS A 44 6.32 -22.71 4.47
N SER A 45 7.61 -22.82 4.14
CA SER A 45 8.59 -21.74 4.33
C SER A 45 8.21 -20.47 3.56
N TYR A 46 7.79 -20.61 2.30
CA TYR A 46 7.27 -19.49 1.52
C TYR A 46 6.02 -18.86 2.16
N LEU A 47 5.06 -19.68 2.59
CA LEU A 47 3.81 -19.18 3.21
C LEU A 47 4.09 -18.43 4.52
N ALA A 48 5.05 -18.91 5.33
CA ALA A 48 5.48 -18.24 6.55
C ALA A 48 6.19 -16.91 6.25
N ALA A 49 7.09 -16.88 5.27
CA ALA A 49 7.73 -15.65 4.81
C ALA A 49 6.70 -14.65 4.26
N LEU A 50 5.72 -15.15 3.50
CA LEU A 50 4.66 -14.35 2.93
C LEU A 50 3.75 -13.75 4.01
N LYS A 51 3.41 -14.51 5.05
CA LYS A 51 2.67 -13.99 6.22
C LYS A 51 3.40 -12.79 6.84
N ASN A 52 4.69 -12.95 7.13
CA ASN A 52 5.52 -11.86 7.67
C ASN A 52 5.63 -10.66 6.73
N GLN A 53 5.68 -10.87 5.41
CA GLN A 53 5.68 -9.77 4.44
C GLN A 53 4.35 -9.03 4.42
N ILE A 54 3.22 -9.74 4.47
CA ILE A 54 1.90 -9.12 4.56
C ILE A 54 1.78 -8.28 5.83
N ASP A 55 2.26 -8.76 6.97
CA ASP A 55 2.22 -7.99 8.22
C ASP A 55 3.06 -6.71 8.12
N LYS A 56 4.24 -6.78 7.51
CA LYS A 56 5.09 -5.60 7.24
C LYS A 56 4.43 -4.62 6.29
N ASP A 57 3.79 -5.11 5.24
CA ASP A 57 3.05 -4.29 4.27
C ASP A 57 1.88 -3.57 4.95
N LEU A 58 1.09 -4.29 5.75
CA LEU A 58 -0.03 -3.72 6.52
C LEU A 58 0.46 -2.68 7.52
N PHE A 59 1.57 -2.94 8.22
CA PHE A 59 2.19 -1.98 9.12
C PHE A 59 2.63 -0.71 8.38
N ARG A 60 3.26 -0.85 7.20
CA ARG A 60 3.66 0.27 6.36
C ARG A 60 2.47 1.10 5.89
N ILE A 61 1.40 0.45 5.41
CA ILE A 61 0.18 1.14 4.97
C ILE A 61 -0.43 1.92 6.15
N LYS A 62 -0.55 1.31 7.34
CA LYS A 62 -1.04 1.98 8.54
C LYS A 62 -0.17 3.17 8.94
N LYS A 63 1.15 3.03 8.88
CA LYS A 63 2.09 4.12 9.14
C LYS A 63 1.91 5.28 8.16
N CYS A 64 1.70 5.00 6.87
CA CYS A 64 1.42 6.01 5.86
C CYS A 64 0.11 6.75 6.16
N ILE A 65 -0.96 6.02 6.49
CA ILE A 65 -2.26 6.61 6.85
C ILE A 65 -2.13 7.47 8.10
N ASN A 66 -1.45 6.99 9.15
CA ASN A 66 -1.25 7.75 10.38
C ASN A 66 -0.46 9.05 10.14
N ARG A 67 0.54 9.02 9.26
CA ARG A 67 1.26 10.25 8.88
C ARG A 67 0.34 11.24 8.17
N LEU A 68 -0.43 10.78 7.19
CA LEU A 68 -1.37 11.64 6.46
C LEU A 68 -2.50 12.17 7.36
N ASN A 69 -2.93 11.42 8.36
CA ASN A 69 -3.90 11.90 9.37
C ASN A 69 -3.32 12.98 10.30
N GLN A 70 -2.00 13.08 10.45
CA GLN A 70 -1.34 14.14 11.21
C GLN A 70 -1.11 15.40 10.36
N GLU A 71 -1.13 15.27 9.04
CA GLU A 71 -1.16 16.42 8.14
C GLU A 71 -2.60 16.97 8.21
N ASP A 72 -2.78 18.21 8.66
CA ASP A 72 -4.10 18.90 8.73
C ASP A 72 -4.67 19.23 7.33
N SER A 73 -4.49 18.32 6.37
CA SER A 73 -4.87 18.48 4.97
C SER A 73 -5.61 17.22 4.46
N PRO A 74 -6.64 17.39 3.63
CA PRO A 74 -7.35 16.25 3.06
C PRO A 74 -6.45 15.48 2.09
N PHE A 75 -6.25 14.19 2.34
CA PHE A 75 -5.46 13.30 1.48
C PHE A 75 -6.34 12.34 0.67
N THR A 76 -5.77 11.82 -0.43
CA THR A 76 -6.43 10.86 -1.32
C THR A 76 -5.82 9.48 -1.20
N VAL A 77 -6.54 8.46 -1.68
CA VAL A 77 -6.02 7.08 -1.74
C VAL A 77 -4.74 7.00 -2.59
N ASP A 78 -4.65 7.80 -3.64
CA ASP A 78 -3.47 7.83 -4.52
C ASP A 78 -2.23 8.31 -3.75
N ARG A 79 -2.37 9.24 -2.80
CA ARG A 79 -1.28 9.67 -1.90
C ARG A 79 -0.80 8.52 -1.02
N ILE A 80 -1.71 7.72 -0.43
CA ILE A 80 -1.35 6.55 0.38
C ILE A 80 -0.52 5.55 -0.44
N ILE A 81 -0.94 5.30 -1.69
CA ILE A 81 -0.23 4.39 -2.60
C ILE A 81 1.16 4.93 -2.92
N GLU A 82 1.29 6.23 -3.21
CA GLU A 82 2.59 6.86 -3.41
C GLU A 82 3.51 6.67 -2.19
N LEU A 83 3.01 6.94 -0.98
CA LEU A 83 3.80 6.76 0.26
C LEU A 83 4.28 5.32 0.42
N TYR A 84 3.40 4.36 0.15
CA TYR A 84 3.70 2.94 0.28
C TYR A 84 4.75 2.48 -0.74
N THR A 85 4.74 3.03 -1.96
CA THR A 85 5.70 2.65 -3.03
C THR A 85 7.10 3.25 -2.85
N VAL A 86 7.24 4.35 -2.11
CA VAL A 86 8.53 5.01 -1.94
C VAL A 86 9.35 4.33 -0.82
N PRO A 87 10.63 4.01 -1.04
CA PRO A 87 11.51 3.49 0.00
C PRO A 87 11.58 4.46 1.19
N GLU A 88 11.62 3.95 2.43
CA GLU A 88 11.48 4.76 3.66
C GLU A 88 12.45 5.97 3.76
N GLY A 89 13.60 5.94 3.07
CA GLY A 89 14.57 7.06 3.04
C GLY A 89 14.28 8.16 2.00
N ASN A 90 13.44 7.92 0.99
CA ASN A 90 13.20 8.85 -0.12
C ASN A 90 11.82 9.53 -0.07
N CYS A 91 10.98 9.16 0.91
CA CYS A 91 9.60 9.61 1.02
C CYS A 91 9.51 11.14 1.05
N THR A 92 10.18 11.82 1.97
CA THR A 92 9.95 13.24 2.22
C THR A 92 10.28 14.13 1.02
N PHE A 93 11.41 13.86 0.35
CA PHE A 93 11.88 14.65 -0.79
C PHE A 93 11.03 14.45 -2.06
N LEU A 94 10.69 13.20 -2.40
CA LEU A 94 9.90 12.90 -3.61
C LEU A 94 8.45 13.38 -3.50
N LEU A 95 7.89 13.32 -2.30
CA LEU A 95 6.51 13.75 -2.04
C LEU A 95 6.38 15.27 -2.08
N TYR A 96 7.34 15.97 -1.48
CA TYR A 96 7.43 17.44 -1.56
C TYR A 96 7.67 17.90 -3.01
N GLY A 97 8.59 17.25 -3.73
CA GLY A 97 8.84 17.56 -5.14
C GLY A 97 7.61 17.38 -6.02
N LYS A 98 6.76 16.38 -5.72
CA LYS A 98 5.49 16.17 -6.44
C LYS A 98 4.41 17.18 -6.07
N GLU A 99 4.28 17.54 -4.79
CA GLU A 99 3.36 18.61 -4.36
C GLU A 99 3.74 19.94 -5.01
N LEU A 100 5.02 20.30 -4.99
CA LEU A 100 5.53 21.48 -5.68
C LEU A 100 5.25 21.42 -7.19
N LEU A 101 5.36 20.24 -7.82
CA LEU A 101 5.03 20.06 -9.24
C LEU A 101 3.53 20.24 -9.53
N VAL A 102 2.65 19.81 -8.62
CA VAL A 102 1.20 20.01 -8.72
C VAL A 102 0.87 21.49 -8.55
N GLU A 103 1.47 22.15 -7.56
CA GLU A 103 1.35 23.59 -7.34
C GLU A 103 1.85 24.40 -8.54
N LEU A 104 3.06 24.11 -9.04
CA LEU A 104 3.61 24.75 -10.23
C LEU A 104 2.74 24.52 -11.47
N ARG A 105 2.09 23.35 -11.60
CA ARG A 105 1.14 23.08 -12.69
C ARG A 105 -0.18 23.84 -12.52
N GLN A 106 -0.62 24.11 -11.29
CA GLN A 106 -1.77 24.97 -11.01
C GLN A 106 -1.43 26.45 -11.22
N ILE A 107 -0.24 26.89 -10.85
CA ILE A 107 0.25 28.26 -11.04
C ILE A 107 0.52 28.54 -12.53
N GLY A 108 1.06 27.57 -13.27
CA GLY A 108 1.24 27.64 -14.73
C GLY A 108 -0.05 27.57 -15.55
N LYS A 109 -1.22 27.44 -14.91
CA LYS A 109 -2.54 27.58 -15.55
C LYS A 109 -3.09 29.00 -15.51
N VAL A 110 -2.41 29.95 -14.86
CA VAL A 110 -2.67 31.37 -15.11
C VAL A 110 -1.93 31.72 -16.40
N ARG A 111 -2.59 31.49 -17.53
CA ARG A 111 -2.20 32.14 -18.78
C ARG A 111 -2.30 33.64 -18.52
N THR A 112 -1.16 34.30 -18.35
CA THR A 112 -1.06 35.73 -18.65
C THR A 112 -1.37 35.89 -20.14
N ALA A 113 -2.15 36.93 -20.44
CA ALA A 113 -2.79 37.25 -21.71
C ALA A 113 -1.96 37.00 -22.98
#